data_AF-A0A6V6ZIJ8-F1
#
_entry.id   AF-A0A6V6ZIJ8-F1
#
_cell.length_a   1.000
_cell.length_b   1.000
_cell.length_c   1.000
_cell.angle_alpha   90.00
_cell.angle_beta   90.00
_cell.angle_gamma   90.00
#
_symmetry.space_group_name_H-M   'P 1'
#
loop_
_entity.id
_entity.type
_entity.pdbx_description
1 polymer ?
#
loop_
_entity_poly.entity_id
_entity_poly.type
_entity_poly.pdbx_seq_one_letter_code
_entity_poly.pdbx_strand_id
1 'polypeptide(L)'
;MQKTLFKMTMGLGIMVLAAVQVQAQTCAPREEIIKRLAETYGETRQGIGIARQGAVMEVYASTASGSWTITVTLPDGMTCLIASGQSYEDMAEALPPNV
;
A
#
# COMPACT_ATOMS: atom_id res chain seq x y z
N MET A 1 16.50 -2.31 -61.15
CA MET A 1 16.37 -3.11 -59.92
C MET A 1 17.04 -2.37 -58.76
N GLN A 2 16.29 -1.50 -58.06
CA GLN A 2 16.75 -0.83 -56.81
C GLN A 2 15.55 -0.35 -55.95
N LYS A 3 14.30 -0.65 -56.37
CA LYS A 3 13.08 -0.14 -55.71
C LYS A 3 12.52 -1.10 -54.66
N THR A 4 13.17 -2.24 -54.43
CA THR A 4 12.64 -3.32 -53.60
C THR A 4 13.17 -3.30 -52.16
N LEU A 5 14.16 -2.47 -51.84
CA LEU A 5 14.75 -2.41 -50.49
C LEU A 5 14.10 -1.38 -49.55
N PHE A 6 13.28 -0.45 -50.06
CA PHE A 6 12.67 0.61 -49.24
C PHE A 6 11.32 0.21 -48.59
N LYS A 7 10.84 -1.03 -48.81
CA LYS A 7 9.53 -1.48 -48.30
C LYS A 7 9.60 -2.32 -47.03
N MET A 8 10.79 -2.53 -46.46
CA MET A 8 11.00 -3.48 -45.35
C MET A 8 11.39 -2.80 -44.03
N THR A 9 10.96 -1.57 -43.79
CA THR A 9 11.12 -0.86 -42.49
C THR A 9 9.79 -0.61 -41.77
N MET A 10 8.66 -0.95 -42.39
CA MET A 10 7.32 -0.78 -41.83
C MET A 10 6.82 -2.10 -41.24
N GLY A 11 7.41 -2.54 -40.14
CA GLY A 11 7.05 -3.84 -39.56
C GLY A 11 7.58 -4.16 -38.18
N LEU A 12 8.37 -3.28 -37.55
CA LEU A 12 8.70 -3.43 -36.13
C LEU A 12 7.73 -2.59 -35.31
N GLY A 13 6.48 -3.07 -35.30
CA GLY A 13 5.42 -2.54 -34.45
C GLY A 13 5.90 -2.54 -33.00
N ILE A 14 5.89 -1.35 -32.42
CA ILE A 14 6.14 -1.05 -31.02
C ILE A 14 5.15 -1.88 -30.18
N MET A 15 5.55 -3.06 -29.73
CA MET A 15 4.91 -3.73 -28.59
C MET A 15 5.47 -3.10 -27.32
N VAL A 16 4.94 -1.93 -26.95
CA VAL A 16 5.05 -1.46 -25.57
C VAL A 16 4.14 -2.37 -24.75
N LEU A 17 4.72 -3.36 -24.08
CA LEU A 17 4.05 -4.05 -22.99
C LEU A 17 3.78 -3.02 -21.89
N ALA A 18 2.53 -2.60 -21.75
CA ALA A 18 2.08 -1.93 -20.54
C ALA A 18 2.16 -2.95 -19.39
N ALA A 19 3.29 -2.98 -18.68
CA ALA A 19 3.38 -3.70 -17.43
C ALA A 19 2.48 -2.98 -16.42
N VAL A 20 1.27 -3.52 -16.21
CA VAL A 20 0.42 -3.10 -15.10
C VAL A 20 1.12 -3.55 -13.82
N GLN A 21 1.74 -2.62 -13.10
CA GLN A 21 2.22 -2.88 -11.75
C GLN A 21 0.98 -2.97 -10.86
N VAL A 22 0.41 -4.17 -10.73
CA VAL A 22 -0.52 -4.45 -9.64
C VAL A 22 0.33 -4.55 -8.38
N GLN A 23 0.32 -3.52 -7.54
CA GLN A 23 0.78 -3.68 -6.17
C GLN A 23 -0.10 -4.77 -5.54
N ALA A 24 0.44 -5.99 -5.44
CA ALA A 24 -0.25 -7.07 -4.75
C ALA A 24 -0.53 -6.59 -3.32
N GLN A 25 -1.80 -6.45 -2.97
CA GLN A 25 -2.18 -6.18 -1.60
C GLN A 25 -1.87 -7.43 -0.79
N THR A 26 -0.87 -7.34 0.07
CA THR A 26 -0.51 -8.43 0.97
C THR A 26 -1.60 -8.52 2.03
N CYS A 27 -2.45 -9.54 1.90
CA CYS A 27 -3.52 -9.84 2.86
C CYS A 27 -3.23 -11.16 3.58
N ALA A 28 -3.54 -11.21 4.87
CA ALA A 28 -3.45 -12.42 5.69
C ALA A 28 -4.46 -12.35 6.84
N PRO A 29 -4.66 -13.43 7.61
CA PRO A 29 -5.41 -13.36 8.87
C PRO A 29 -4.85 -12.24 9.76
N ARG A 30 -5.75 -11.48 10.40
CA ARG A 30 -5.40 -10.29 11.18
C ARG A 30 -4.27 -10.51 12.19
N GLU A 31 -4.31 -11.62 12.92
CA GLU A 31 -3.29 -11.91 13.93
C GLU A 31 -1.89 -12.06 13.35
N GLU A 32 -1.75 -12.64 12.16
CA GLU A 32 -0.46 -12.80 11.48
C GLU A 32 0.12 -11.45 11.08
N ILE A 33 -0.71 -10.54 10.57
CA ILE A 33 -0.28 -9.17 10.23
C ILE A 33 0.18 -8.43 11.49
N ILE A 34 -0.65 -8.41 12.54
CA ILE A 34 -0.32 -7.70 13.79
C ILE A 34 0.95 -8.26 14.41
N LYS A 35 1.08 -9.59 14.48
CA LYS A 35 2.27 -10.25 14.99
C LYS A 35 3.51 -9.84 14.20
N ARG A 36 3.44 -9.86 12.87
CA ARG A 36 4.56 -9.45 12.02
C ARG A 36 4.94 -7.98 12.20
N LEU A 37 3.95 -7.08 12.26
CA LEU A 37 4.18 -5.65 12.49
C LEU A 37 4.88 -5.41 13.84
N ALA A 38 4.42 -6.08 14.90
CA ALA A 38 5.02 -5.98 16.22
C ALA A 38 6.44 -6.58 16.27
N GLU A 39 6.62 -7.83 15.82
CA GLU A 39 7.88 -8.56 15.99
C GLU A 39 8.99 -8.10 15.03
N THR A 40 8.63 -7.74 13.79
CA THR A 40 9.64 -7.39 12.76
C THR A 40 9.93 -5.90 12.72
N TYR A 41 8.91 -5.06 12.90
CA TYR A 41 9.03 -3.61 12.71
C TYR A 41 8.94 -2.83 14.02
N GLY A 42 8.57 -3.50 15.13
CA GLY A 42 8.34 -2.84 16.41
C GLY A 42 7.13 -1.91 16.37
N GLU A 43 6.20 -2.12 15.43
CA GLU A 43 5.05 -1.26 15.23
C GLU A 43 3.91 -1.66 16.15
N THR A 44 3.31 -0.66 16.79
CA THR A 44 2.10 -0.80 17.61
C THR A 44 1.02 0.11 17.08
N ARG A 45 -0.24 -0.18 17.40
CA ARG A 45 -1.38 0.56 16.87
C ARG A 45 -1.44 1.97 17.44
N GLN A 46 -1.45 2.96 16.56
CA GLN A 46 -1.54 4.39 16.90
C GLN A 46 -2.93 4.97 16.60
N GLY A 47 -3.67 4.38 15.66
CA GLY A 47 -5.00 4.83 15.29
C GLY A 47 -5.91 3.69 14.85
N ILE A 48 -7.22 3.85 15.07
CA ILE A 48 -8.25 2.89 14.68
C ILE A 48 -9.57 3.61 14.35
N GLY A 49 -10.26 3.12 13.31
CA GLY A 49 -11.60 3.57 12.96
C GLY A 49 -12.37 2.50 12.19
N ILE A 50 -13.70 2.63 12.19
CA ILE A 50 -14.58 1.82 11.34
C ILE A 50 -14.80 2.57 10.02
N ALA A 51 -14.37 1.95 8.93
CA ALA A 51 -14.62 2.40 7.57
C ALA A 51 -15.99 1.91 7.08
N ARG A 52 -16.29 2.13 5.80
CA ARG A 52 -17.52 1.62 5.18
C ARG A 52 -17.59 0.10 5.26
N GLN A 53 -18.82 -0.43 5.26
CA GLN A 53 -19.09 -1.88 5.24
C GLN A 53 -18.55 -2.62 6.47
N GLY A 54 -18.30 -1.92 7.58
CA GLY A 54 -17.81 -2.52 8.82
C GLY A 54 -16.34 -2.92 8.79
N ALA A 55 -15.59 -2.52 7.76
CA ALA A 55 -14.16 -2.73 7.73
C ALA A 55 -13.46 -1.88 8.80
N VAL A 56 -12.42 -2.42 9.44
CA VAL A 56 -11.62 -1.70 10.44
C VAL A 56 -10.38 -1.16 9.74
N MET A 57 -10.15 0.15 9.80
CA MET A 57 -8.92 0.77 9.32
C MET A 57 -8.04 1.13 10.51
N GLU A 58 -6.76 0.82 10.40
CA GLU A 58 -5.81 1.05 11.49
C GLU A 58 -4.48 1.58 10.98
N VAL A 59 -3.84 2.40 11.81
CA VAL A 59 -2.47 2.87 11.63
C VAL A 59 -1.62 2.23 12.72
N TYR A 60 -0.54 1.58 12.31
CA TYR A 60 0.50 1.01 13.16
C TYR A 60 1.80 1.78 12.92
N ALA A 61 2.56 2.02 13.97
CA ALA A 61 3.85 2.68 13.86
C ALA A 61 4.79 2.35 15.01
N SER A 62 6.08 2.53 14.77
CA SER A 62 7.15 2.44 15.76
C SER A 62 7.83 3.79 15.87
N THR A 63 7.73 4.44 17.02
CA THR A 63 8.45 5.70 17.27
C THR A 63 9.96 5.49 17.42
N ALA A 64 10.39 4.25 17.70
CA ALA A 64 11.80 3.91 17.84
C ALA A 64 12.51 3.76 16.48
N SER A 65 11.88 3.11 15.51
CA SER A 65 12.44 2.93 14.16
C SER A 65 11.95 3.98 13.16
N GLY A 66 10.85 4.67 13.45
CA GLY A 66 10.15 5.56 12.54
C GLY A 66 9.30 4.83 11.49
N SER A 67 9.19 3.50 11.54
CA SER A 67 8.38 2.74 10.59
C SER A 67 6.88 2.91 10.84
N TRP A 68 6.09 2.79 9.78
CA TRP A 68 4.63 2.79 9.89
C TRP A 68 3.96 1.93 8.82
N THR A 69 2.74 1.46 9.13
CA THR A 69 1.87 0.68 8.25
C THR A 69 0.42 1.06 8.45
N ILE A 70 -0.33 1.22 7.36
CA ILE A 70 -1.80 1.34 7.36
C ILE A 70 -2.38 0.02 6.90
N THR A 71 -3.36 -0.48 7.65
CA THR A 71 -4.07 -1.73 7.33
C THR A 71 -5.57 -1.52 7.24
N VAL A 72 -6.24 -2.41 6.51
CA VAL A 72 -7.70 -2.58 6.56
C VAL A 72 -8.02 -4.02 6.89
N THR A 73 -8.90 -4.25 7.85
CA THR A 73 -9.47 -5.55 8.18
C THR A 73 -10.92 -5.61 7.72
N LEU A 74 -11.26 -6.59 6.89
CA LEU A 74 -12.63 -6.85 6.47
C LEU A 74 -13.41 -7.66 7.53
N PRO A 75 -14.75 -7.67 7.50
CA PRO A 75 -15.56 -8.44 8.45
C PRO A 75 -15.31 -9.95 8.46
N ASP A 76 -14.69 -10.49 7.41
CA ASP A 76 -14.26 -11.89 7.32
C ASP A 76 -12.95 -12.18 8.09
N GLY A 77 -12.34 -11.17 8.70
CA GLY A 77 -11.11 -11.27 9.50
C GLY A 77 -9.82 -11.12 8.69
N MET A 78 -9.89 -10.99 7.37
CA MET A 78 -8.72 -10.75 6.53
C MET A 78 -8.22 -9.32 6.67
N THR A 79 -6.92 -9.15 6.86
CA THR A 79 -6.27 -7.85 6.98
C THR A 79 -5.29 -7.65 5.84
N CYS A 80 -5.45 -6.54 5.12
CA CYS A 80 -4.60 -6.17 3.99
C CYS A 80 -3.76 -4.94 4.34
N LEU A 81 -2.50 -4.95 3.92
CA LEU A 81 -1.65 -3.77 3.96
C LEU A 81 -2.06 -2.81 2.85
N ILE A 82 -2.37 -1.57 3.22
CA ILE A 82 -2.78 -0.50 2.30
C ILE A 82 -1.59 0.39 1.95
N ALA A 83 -0.78 0.75 2.95
CA ALA A 83 0.42 1.56 2.78
C ALA A 83 1.42 1.25 3.89
N SER A 84 2.70 1.50 3.65
CA SER A 84 3.76 1.39 4.65
C SER A 84 4.93 2.31 4.30
N GLY A 85 5.70 2.72 5.30
CA GLY A 85 6.82 3.63 5.08
C GLY A 85 7.71 3.82 6.30
N GLN A 86 8.40 4.96 6.32
CA GLN A 86 9.32 5.40 7.36
C GLN A 86 8.99 6.86 7.73
N SER A 87 9.74 7.41 8.70
CA SER A 87 9.61 8.78 9.17
C SER A 87 8.22 9.09 9.73
N TYR A 88 7.69 8.17 10.55
CA TYR A 88 6.46 8.39 11.29
C TYR A 88 6.61 9.51 12.33
N GLU A 89 5.62 10.38 12.38
CA GLU A 89 5.47 11.40 13.41
C GLU A 89 4.08 11.26 14.05
N ASP A 90 4.05 11.22 15.38
CA ASP A 90 2.79 11.29 16.13
C ASP A 90 2.40 12.77 16.28
N MET A 91 1.19 13.10 15.86
CA MET A 91 0.67 14.45 15.84
C MET A 91 -0.77 14.49 16.35
N ALA A 92 -1.00 15.28 17.40
CA ALA A 92 -2.33 15.61 17.90
C ALA A 92 -2.68 17.06 17.51
N GLU A 93 -2.92 17.28 16.22
CA GLU A 93 -3.26 18.61 15.72
C GLU A 93 -4.70 19.00 16.11
N ALA A 94 -4.87 20.24 16.57
CA ALA A 94 -6.18 20.76 16.95
C ALA A 94 -7.00 21.14 15.71
N LEU A 95 -8.33 21.05 15.81
CA LEU A 95 -9.21 21.55 14.75
C LEU A 95 -8.98 23.06 14.53
N PRO A 96 -8.77 23.51 13.29
CA PRO A 96 -8.62 24.93 13.00
C PRO A 96 -9.88 25.72 13.42
N PRO A 97 -9.76 26.96 13.91
CA PRO A 97 -10.87 27.66 14.58
C PRO A 97 -12.05 28.07 13.69
N ASN A 98 -12.09 27.73 12.39
CA ASN A 98 -13.18 28.11 11.47
C ASN A 98 -13.41 27.07 10.34
N VAL A 99 -13.31 25.78 10.65
CA VAL A 99 -13.84 24.71 9.78
C VAL A 99 -15.30 24.42 10.05
#